data_AF-A0A1F9NX07-F1
#
_entry.id   AF-A0A1F9NX07-F1
#
_cell.length_a   1.000
_cell.length_b   1.000
_cell.length_c   1.000
_cell.angle_alpha   90.00
_cell.angle_beta   90.00
_cell.angle_gamma   90.00
#
_symmetry.space_group_name_H-M   'P 1'
#
loop_
_entity.id
_entity.type
_entity.pdbx_description
1 polymer ?
#
loop_
_entity_poly.entity_id
_entity_poly.type
_entity_poly.pdbx_seq_one_letter_code
_entity_poly.pdbx_strand_id
1 'polypeptide(L)'
;MILAWGAMPLFVRRLSAERVVYLSFLLLALFLTSLNRPAAEYLGRYKSVKKLSSVLSASLREGDVVAQYRTYRHGIPFYTKRRSVLVNEVGELAFGASRAADRKTFFLDDAAFLALWNSPARVFCVGRSKTPREFLAKFPGHRLLYRSDEGILIVNRF
;
A
#
# COMPACT_ATOMS: atom_id res chain seq x y z
N MET A 1 6.24 -40.67 -13.09
CA MET A 1 5.64 -39.57 -13.89
C MET A 1 5.44 -39.88 -15.37
N ILE A 2 6.26 -40.73 -16.01
CA ILE A 2 6.15 -41.04 -17.45
C ILE A 2 4.87 -41.83 -17.82
N LEU A 3 4.36 -42.68 -16.93
CA LEU A 3 3.15 -43.49 -17.17
C LEU A 3 1.85 -42.66 -17.29
N ALA A 4 1.76 -41.49 -16.63
CA ALA A 4 0.55 -40.67 -16.64
C ALA A 4 0.30 -40.01 -18.01
N TRP A 5 1.38 -39.68 -18.74
CA TRP A 5 1.30 -39.08 -20.07
C TRP A 5 0.92 -40.09 -21.16
N GLY A 6 1.16 -41.38 -20.96
CA GLY A 6 0.76 -42.46 -21.89
C GLY A 6 -0.72 -42.83 -21.81
N ALA A 7 -1.37 -42.62 -20.66
CA ALA A 7 -2.79 -42.90 -20.47
C ALA A 7 -3.73 -41.78 -20.97
N MET A 8 -3.23 -40.54 -20.99
CA MET A 8 -3.99 -39.36 -21.42
C MET A 8 -4.53 -39.49 -22.87
N PRO A 9 -3.76 -39.92 -23.89
CA PRO A 9 -4.27 -40.11 -25.25
C PRO A 9 -5.35 -41.21 -25.34
N LEU A 10 -5.24 -42.26 -24.52
CA LEU A 10 -6.19 -43.38 -24.51
C LEU A 10 -7.53 -42.99 -23.86
N PHE A 11 -7.49 -42.12 -22.85
CA PHE A 11 -8.69 -41.56 -22.21
C PHE A 11 -9.37 -40.51 -23.09
N VAL A 12 -8.59 -39.64 -23.74
CA VAL A 12 -9.08 -38.63 -24.70
C VAL A 12 -9.72 -39.29 -25.93
N ARG A 13 -9.20 -40.43 -26.40
CA ARG A 13 -9.80 -41.22 -27.50
C ARG A 13 -11.19 -41.77 -27.19
N ARG A 14 -11.57 -41.91 -25.91
CA ARG A 14 -12.91 -42.38 -25.48
C ARG A 14 -13.92 -41.26 -25.32
N LEU A 15 -13.50 -40.00 -25.42
CA LEU A 15 -14.34 -38.82 -25.27
C LEU A 15 -14.60 -38.18 -26.63
N SER A 16 -15.81 -37.66 -26.84
CA SER A 16 -16.09 -36.84 -28.01
C SER A 16 -15.28 -35.54 -27.95
N ALA A 17 -14.96 -34.95 -29.11
CA ALA A 17 -14.19 -33.72 -29.21
C ALA A 17 -14.79 -32.58 -28.34
N GLU A 18 -16.11 -32.48 -28.30
CA GLU A 18 -16.83 -31.52 -27.46
C GLU A 18 -16.53 -31.67 -25.97
N ARG A 19 -16.49 -32.91 -25.46
CA ARG A 19 -16.19 -33.18 -24.05
C ARG A 19 -14.75 -32.81 -23.70
N VAL A 20 -13.81 -33.03 -24.63
CA VAL A 20 -12.40 -32.65 -24.45
C VAL A 20 -12.28 -31.12 -24.38
N VAL A 21 -13.01 -30.39 -25.23
CA VAL A 21 -13.06 -28.93 -25.21
C VAL A 21 -13.64 -28.43 -23.88
N TYR A 22 -14.78 -28.95 -23.44
CA TYR A 22 -15.38 -28.55 -22.16
C TYR A 22 -14.48 -28.85 -20.96
N LEU A 23 -13.85 -30.03 -20.92
CA LEU A 23 -12.91 -30.38 -19.86
C LEU A 23 -11.68 -29.48 -19.88
N SER A 24 -11.19 -29.09 -21.06
CA SER A 24 -10.05 -28.17 -21.17
C SER A 24 -10.41 -26.79 -20.64
N PHE A 25 -11.58 -26.26 -20.97
CA PHE A 25 -12.07 -24.98 -20.41
C PHE A 25 -12.29 -25.08 -18.90
N LEU A 26 -12.86 -26.19 -18.41
CA LEU A 26 -13.06 -26.40 -16.97
C LEU A 26 -11.73 -26.46 -16.22
N LEU A 27 -10.75 -27.20 -16.73
CA LEU A 27 -9.40 -27.28 -16.14
C LEU A 27 -8.69 -25.93 -16.16
N LEU A 28 -8.82 -25.17 -17.25
CA LEU A 28 -8.30 -23.81 -17.33
C LEU A 28 -8.96 -22.89 -16.30
N ALA A 29 -10.29 -22.93 -16.16
CA ALA A 29 -11.03 -22.13 -15.21
C ALA A 29 -10.63 -22.46 -13.75
N LEU A 30 -10.49 -23.75 -13.44
CA LEU A 30 -10.01 -24.22 -12.13
C LEU A 30 -8.56 -23.77 -11.87
N PHE A 31 -7.69 -23.88 -12.87
CA PHE A 31 -6.31 -23.41 -12.78
C PHE A 31 -6.24 -21.90 -12.51
N LEU A 32 -6.93 -21.07 -13.30
CA LEU A 32 -6.99 -19.62 -13.10
C LEU A 32 -7.57 -19.26 -11.72
N THR A 33 -8.60 -19.98 -11.27
CA THR A 33 -9.18 -19.77 -9.93
C THR A 33 -8.17 -20.11 -8.83
N SER A 34 -7.38 -21.17 -9.00
CA SER A 34 -6.35 -21.56 -8.04
C SER A 34 -5.23 -20.52 -7.92
N LEU A 35 -4.95 -19.78 -8.99
CA LEU A 35 -3.94 -18.71 -9.01
C LEU A 35 -4.37 -17.44 -8.27
N ASN A 36 -5.68 -17.22 -8.06
CA ASN A 36 -6.17 -15.99 -7.43
C ASN A 36 -5.61 -15.78 -6.01
N ARG A 37 -5.54 -16.84 -5.18
CA ARG A 37 -4.98 -16.74 -3.81
C ARG A 37 -3.49 -16.41 -3.79
N PRO A 38 -2.59 -17.17 -4.43
CA PRO A 38 -1.16 -16.86 -4.42
C PRO A 38 -0.87 -15.52 -5.10
N ALA A 39 -1.60 -15.16 -6.16
CA ALA A 39 -1.48 -13.85 -6.78
C ALA A 39 -1.90 -12.73 -5.81
N ALA A 40 -3.02 -12.88 -5.10
CA ALA A 40 -3.46 -11.92 -4.09
C ALA A 40 -2.47 -11.79 -2.92
N GLU A 41 -1.86 -12.89 -2.48
CA GLU A 41 -0.88 -12.86 -1.40
C GLU A 41 0.43 -12.18 -1.84
N TYR A 42 0.90 -12.49 -3.05
CA TYR A 42 2.10 -11.87 -3.62
C TYR A 42 1.89 -10.37 -3.87
N LEU A 43 0.78 -10.00 -4.52
CA LEU A 43 0.42 -8.60 -4.76
C LEU A 43 0.14 -7.86 -3.44
N GLY A 44 -0.47 -8.54 -2.47
CA GLY A 44 -0.68 -8.03 -1.12
C GLY A 44 0.64 -7.67 -0.46
N ARG A 45 1.65 -8.55 -0.50
CA ARG A 45 2.98 -8.24 0.07
C ARG A 45 3.66 -7.06 -0.63
N TYR A 46 3.46 -6.89 -1.93
CA TYR A 46 4.13 -5.84 -2.72
C TYR A 46 3.43 -4.47 -2.70
N LYS A 47 2.08 -4.44 -2.67
CA LYS A 47 1.29 -3.20 -2.79
C LYS A 47 0.58 -2.78 -1.52
N SER A 48 0.51 -3.64 -0.51
CA SER A 48 -0.25 -3.33 0.71
C SER A 48 0.44 -2.26 1.54
N VAL A 49 -0.38 -1.44 2.19
CA VAL A 49 0.02 -0.58 3.31
C VAL A 49 -0.65 -1.03 4.61
N LYS A 50 -1.27 -2.22 4.62
CA LYS A 50 -2.13 -2.69 5.69
C LYS A 50 -1.36 -2.88 7.00
N LYS A 51 -0.15 -3.45 6.97
CA LYS A 51 0.64 -3.64 8.20
C LYS A 51 1.12 -2.29 8.72
N LEU A 52 1.63 -1.43 7.82
CA LEU A 52 2.03 -0.07 8.18
C LEU A 52 0.87 0.72 8.78
N SER A 53 -0.30 0.71 8.14
CA SER A 53 -1.52 1.34 8.65
C SER A 53 -1.96 0.74 9.99
N SER A 54 -1.81 -0.56 10.20
CA SER A 54 -2.15 -1.20 11.48
C SER A 54 -1.27 -0.68 12.61
N VAL A 55 0.04 -0.56 12.39
CA VAL A 55 0.98 -0.01 13.39
C VAL A 55 0.69 1.46 13.67
N LEU A 56 0.41 2.23 12.62
CA LEU A 56 0.01 3.62 12.74
C LEU A 56 -1.29 3.77 13.55
N SER A 57 -2.36 3.07 13.15
CA SER A 57 -3.67 3.12 13.83
C SER A 57 -3.60 2.72 15.29
N ALA A 58 -2.77 1.73 15.64
CA ALA A 58 -2.58 1.31 17.04
C ALA A 58 -1.90 2.40 17.90
N SER A 59 -1.15 3.32 17.28
CA SER A 59 -0.41 4.38 17.97
C SER A 59 -1.15 5.72 18.02
N LEU A 60 -2.16 5.90 17.15
CA LEU A 60 -2.87 7.17 16.98
C LEU A 60 -3.78 7.49 18.17
N ARG A 61 -3.77 8.76 18.57
CA ARG A 61 -4.64 9.40 19.56
C ARG A 61 -5.43 10.54 18.89
N GLU A 62 -6.48 11.01 19.53
CA GLU A 62 -7.20 12.19 19.07
C GLU A 62 -6.26 13.41 18.99
N GLY A 63 -6.43 14.25 17.97
CA GLY A 63 -5.56 15.41 17.70
C GLY A 63 -4.25 15.10 16.96
N ASP A 64 -3.84 13.84 16.84
CA ASP A 64 -2.64 13.48 16.08
C ASP A 64 -2.77 13.79 14.57
N VAL A 65 -1.65 14.24 14.00
CA VAL A 65 -1.53 14.50 12.58
C VAL A 65 -0.88 13.32 11.87
N VAL A 66 -1.49 12.90 10.76
CA VAL A 66 -0.94 11.87 9.85
C VAL A 66 -0.48 12.56 8.57
N ALA A 67 0.81 12.48 8.28
CA ALA A 67 1.43 13.04 7.09
C ALA A 67 1.97 11.94 6.16
N GLN A 68 1.97 12.20 4.86
CA GLN A 68 2.57 11.35 3.83
C GLN A 68 3.54 12.17 3.00
N TYR A 69 4.80 11.72 2.91
CA TYR A 69 5.88 12.48 2.29
C TYR A 69 6.22 11.98 0.89
N ARG A 70 6.09 12.87 -0.12
CA ARG A 70 6.36 12.61 -1.55
C ARG A 70 5.66 11.35 -2.10
N THR A 71 4.53 11.00 -1.49
CA THR A 71 3.72 9.87 -1.89
C THR A 71 2.31 10.05 -1.36
N TYR A 72 1.34 9.56 -2.11
CA TYR A 72 -0.03 9.40 -1.63
C TYR A 72 -0.43 7.93 -1.70
N ARG A 73 -0.74 7.35 -0.53
CA ARG A 73 -1.16 5.96 -0.35
C ARG A 73 -2.59 5.98 0.16
N HIS A 74 -3.56 5.74 -0.70
CA HIS A 74 -5.00 5.74 -0.34
C HIS A 74 -5.36 4.83 0.84
N GLY A 75 -4.63 3.72 1.01
CA GLY A 75 -4.86 2.82 2.14
C GLY A 75 -4.58 3.47 3.50
N ILE A 76 -3.73 4.49 3.57
CA ILE A 76 -3.46 5.20 4.84
C ILE A 76 -4.73 5.88 5.35
N PRO A 77 -5.34 6.86 4.65
CA PRO A 77 -6.57 7.50 5.13
C PRO A 77 -7.73 6.51 5.27
N PHE A 78 -7.80 5.48 4.43
CA PHE A 78 -8.82 4.43 4.54
C PHE A 78 -8.73 3.64 5.86
N TYR A 79 -7.55 3.12 6.20
CA TYR A 79 -7.37 2.28 7.39
C TYR A 79 -7.25 3.07 8.70
N THR A 80 -6.73 4.30 8.65
CA THR A 80 -6.65 5.17 9.84
C THR A 80 -7.93 5.94 10.10
N LYS A 81 -8.86 5.98 9.12
CA LYS A 81 -10.07 6.82 9.13
C LYS A 81 -9.75 8.29 9.39
N ARG A 82 -8.58 8.76 8.96
CA ARG A 82 -8.10 10.14 9.14
C ARG A 82 -7.66 10.73 7.84
N ARG A 83 -7.98 12.01 7.63
CA ARG A 83 -7.43 12.77 6.52
C ARG A 83 -5.92 12.94 6.74
N SER A 84 -5.15 12.67 5.69
CA SER A 84 -3.70 12.83 5.73
C SER A 84 -3.29 14.20 5.19
N VAL A 85 -2.25 14.78 5.79
CA VAL A 85 -1.48 15.87 5.20
C VAL A 85 -0.53 15.29 4.16
N LEU A 86 -0.49 15.85 2.96
CA LEU A 86 0.43 15.46 1.90
C LEU A 86 1.56 16.47 1.82
N VAL A 87 2.80 15.97 1.79
CA VAL A 87 4.00 16.80 1.82
C VAL A 87 4.78 16.61 0.53
N ASN A 88 4.98 17.68 -0.23
CA ASN A 88 5.54 17.64 -1.59
C ASN A 88 4.87 16.59 -2.49
N GLU A 89 3.56 16.44 -2.31
CA GLU A 89 2.73 15.52 -3.08
C GLU A 89 1.35 16.14 -3.23
N VAL A 90 0.83 16.10 -4.44
CA VAL A 90 -0.53 16.55 -4.76
C VAL A 90 -1.10 15.60 -5.81
N GLY A 91 -0.31 15.34 -6.87
CA GLY A 91 -0.59 14.34 -7.88
C GLY A 91 -2.00 14.41 -8.44
N GLU A 92 -2.70 13.29 -8.38
CA GLU A 92 -4.10 13.12 -8.81
C GLU A 92 -5.10 14.03 -8.07
N LEU A 93 -4.77 14.54 -6.89
CA LEU A 93 -5.66 15.42 -6.12
C LEU A 93 -5.56 16.88 -6.55
N ALA A 94 -4.73 17.23 -7.54
CA ALA A 94 -4.45 18.61 -7.92
C ALA A 94 -5.70 19.43 -8.24
N PHE A 95 -6.65 18.83 -8.97
CA PHE A 95 -7.90 19.50 -9.34
C PHE A 95 -8.77 19.83 -8.12
N GLY A 96 -8.89 18.90 -7.16
CA GLY A 96 -9.64 19.14 -5.93
C GLY A 96 -8.90 20.11 -5.01
N ALA A 97 -7.59 19.93 -4.87
CA ALA A 97 -6.72 20.77 -4.06
C ALA A 97 -6.70 22.22 -4.52
N SER A 98 -6.89 22.53 -5.81
CA SER A 98 -6.93 23.91 -6.30
C SER A 98 -8.22 24.65 -5.93
N ARG A 99 -9.27 23.92 -5.51
CA ARG A 99 -10.59 24.45 -5.16
C ARG A 99 -10.89 24.34 -3.67
N ALA A 100 -10.09 23.59 -2.93
CA ALA A 100 -10.26 23.39 -1.50
C ALA A 100 -9.80 24.63 -0.71
N ALA A 101 -10.69 25.18 0.12
CA ALA A 101 -10.37 26.31 0.99
C ALA A 101 -9.26 25.96 2.02
N ASP A 102 -9.17 24.69 2.40
CA ASP A 102 -8.20 24.17 3.37
C ASP A 102 -6.91 23.62 2.73
N ARG A 103 -6.65 23.93 1.45
CA ARG A 103 -5.47 23.44 0.72
C ARG A 103 -4.17 23.65 1.50
N LYS A 104 -3.97 24.84 2.08
CA LYS A 104 -2.75 25.20 2.80
C LYS A 104 -2.53 24.37 4.08
N THR A 105 -3.57 23.73 4.60
CA THR A 105 -3.49 22.88 5.79
C THR A 105 -3.12 21.44 5.44
N PHE A 106 -3.55 20.95 4.28
CA PHE A 106 -3.42 19.54 3.89
C PHE A 106 -2.39 19.28 2.79
N PHE A 107 -1.92 20.29 2.07
CA PHE A 107 -0.90 20.15 1.02
C PHE A 107 0.26 21.08 1.36
N LEU A 108 1.30 20.51 1.97
CA LEU A 108 2.46 21.24 2.49
C LEU A 108 3.67 21.02 1.60
N ASP A 109 4.56 22.01 1.58
CA ASP A 109 5.93 21.85 1.09
C ASP A 109 6.86 21.43 2.25
N ASP A 110 8.16 21.28 1.94
CA ASP A 110 9.18 20.93 2.94
C ASP A 110 9.22 21.93 4.11
N ALA A 111 9.09 23.24 3.86
CA ALA A 111 9.22 24.27 4.88
C ALA A 111 8.02 24.30 5.83
N ALA A 112 6.80 24.29 5.27
CA ALA A 112 5.57 24.26 6.05
C ALA A 112 5.44 22.94 6.84
N PHE A 113 5.86 21.81 6.25
CA PHE A 113 5.87 20.55 6.98
C PHE A 113 6.90 20.53 8.12
N LEU A 114 8.09 21.12 7.93
CA LEU A 114 9.08 21.21 9.00
C LEU A 114 8.59 22.09 10.15
N ALA A 115 7.89 23.19 9.86
CA ALA A 115 7.24 24.00 10.89
C ALA A 115 6.19 23.20 11.68
N LEU A 116 5.37 22.42 10.99
CA LEU A 116 4.40 21.51 11.62
C LEU A 116 5.10 20.41 12.46
N TRP A 117 6.18 19.82 11.94
CA TRP A 117 6.96 18.78 12.62
C TRP A 117 7.56 19.27 13.95
N ASN A 118 8.01 20.52 13.98
CA ASN A 118 8.60 21.15 15.16
C ASN A 118 7.56 21.75 16.12
N SER A 119 6.31 21.91 15.69
CA SER A 119 5.21 22.39 16.52
C SER A 119 4.91 21.46 17.72
N PRO A 120 4.11 21.90 18.71
CA PRO A 120 3.67 21.03 19.82
C PRO A 120 2.86 19.80 19.38
N ALA A 121 2.35 19.77 18.14
CA ALA A 121 1.53 18.67 17.64
C ALA A 121 2.33 17.37 17.54
N ARG A 122 1.65 16.25 17.79
CA ARG A 122 2.19 14.92 17.56
C ARG A 122 1.93 14.50 16.11
N VAL A 123 3.01 14.36 15.35
CA VAL A 123 3.00 14.19 13.91
C VAL A 123 3.61 12.85 13.55
N PHE A 124 2.82 12.01 12.89
CA PHE A 124 3.25 10.77 12.27
C PHE A 124 3.50 11.03 10.79
N CYS A 125 4.64 10.57 10.25
CA CYS A 125 4.96 10.73 8.84
C CYS A 125 5.27 9.38 8.19
N VAL A 126 4.60 9.12 7.06
CA VAL A 126 4.80 7.94 6.22
C VAL A 126 5.64 8.32 5.01
N GLY A 127 6.75 7.61 4.79
CA GLY A 127 7.65 7.80 3.66
C GLY A 127 7.90 6.50 2.88
N ARG A 128 8.50 6.61 1.68
CA ARG A 128 8.93 5.46 0.88
C ARG A 128 10.31 4.95 1.32
N SER A 129 10.49 3.62 1.26
CA SER A 129 11.65 2.89 1.81
C SER A 129 12.96 3.03 1.02
N LYS A 130 13.01 3.71 -0.14
CA LYS A 130 14.18 3.67 -1.05
C LYS A 130 15.36 4.56 -0.65
N THR A 131 15.14 5.67 0.05
CA THR A 131 16.21 6.54 0.59
C THR A 131 15.95 6.93 2.05
N PRO A 132 15.97 5.97 2.99
CA PRO A 132 15.63 6.20 4.39
C PRO A 132 16.54 7.26 5.02
N ARG A 133 17.85 7.23 4.71
CA ARG A 133 18.84 8.03 5.41
C ARG A 133 18.66 9.53 5.17
N GLU A 134 18.42 9.93 3.91
CA GLU A 134 18.14 11.32 3.55
C GLU A 134 16.79 11.79 4.10
N PHE A 135 15.76 10.93 4.02
CA PHE A 135 14.45 11.23 4.58
C PHE A 135 14.51 11.44 6.10
N LEU A 136 15.16 10.54 6.82
CA LEU A 136 15.30 10.60 8.27
C LEU A 136 16.18 11.78 8.72
N ALA A 137 17.18 12.15 7.93
CA ALA A 137 18.03 13.32 8.22
C ALA A 137 17.26 14.65 8.17
N LYS A 138 16.18 14.75 7.38
CA LYS A 138 15.33 15.95 7.31
C LYS A 138 14.51 16.20 8.58
N PHE A 139 14.32 15.16 9.41
CA PHE A 139 13.42 15.21 10.56
C PHE A 139 14.19 14.85 11.84
N PRO A 140 15.06 15.73 12.36
CA PRO A 140 15.78 15.46 13.59
C PRO A 140 14.82 15.18 14.76
N GLY A 141 15.24 14.34 15.71
CA GLY A 141 14.42 13.94 16.85
C GLY A 141 13.28 12.96 16.51
N HIS A 142 13.21 12.46 15.27
CA HIS A 142 12.24 11.42 14.91
C HIS A 142 12.52 10.12 15.68
N ARG A 143 11.45 9.37 15.96
CA ARG A 143 11.54 7.95 16.30
C ARG A 143 10.96 7.12 15.18
N LEU A 144 11.71 6.08 14.79
CA LEU A 144 11.24 5.07 13.84
C LEU A 144 10.27 4.11 14.53
N LEU A 145 9.04 4.01 14.01
CA LEU A 145 8.01 3.11 14.51
C LEU A 145 7.86 1.85 13.65
N TYR A 146 8.08 1.98 12.34
CA TYR A 146 7.93 0.86 11.42
C TYR A 146 8.82 1.05 10.19
N ARG A 147 9.40 -0.06 9.71
CA ARG A 147 10.13 -0.13 8.45
C ARG A 147 9.90 -1.48 7.79
N SER A 148 9.48 -1.46 6.53
CA SER A 148 9.36 -2.65 5.67
C SER A 148 9.41 -2.22 4.20
N ASP A 149 9.12 -3.15 3.30
CA ASP A 149 8.90 -2.86 1.88
C ASP A 149 7.67 -1.97 1.64
N GLU A 150 6.69 -1.98 2.57
CA GLU A 150 5.49 -1.13 2.49
C GLU A 150 5.82 0.38 2.67
N GLY A 151 6.94 0.69 3.34
CA GLY A 151 7.35 2.05 3.66
C GLY A 151 7.99 2.18 5.04
N ILE A 152 8.17 3.45 5.42
CA ILE A 152 8.72 3.87 6.72
C ILE A 152 7.67 4.69 7.44
N LEU A 153 7.53 4.48 8.74
CA LEU A 153 6.71 5.30 9.64
C LEU A 153 7.60 5.90 10.72
N ILE A 154 7.58 7.22 10.83
CA ILE A 154 8.24 7.97 11.89
C ILE A 154 7.26 8.82 12.68
N VAL A 155 7.65 9.21 13.89
CA VAL A 155 6.91 10.14 14.75
C VAL A 155 7.86 11.15 15.38
N ASN A 156 7.40 12.39 15.59
CA ASN A 156 8.22 13.46 16.18
C ASN A 156 8.29 13.42 17.73
N ARG A 157 7.26 12.90 18.42
CA ARG A 157 7.17 12.81 19.90
C ARG A 157 6.13 11.78 20.35
N PHE A 158 6.14 11.37 21.64
CA PHE A 158 5.25 10.34 22.21
C PHE A 158 4.17 10.89 23.13
#